data_AF-A0A2V6WL02-F1
#
_entry.id   AF-A0A2V6WL02-F1
#
_cell.length_a   1.000
_cell.length_b   1.000
_cell.length_c   1.000
_cell.angle_alpha   90.00
_cell.angle_beta   90.00
_cell.angle_gamma   90.00
#
_symmetry.space_group_name_H-M   'P 1'
#
loop_
_entity.id
_entity.type
_entity.pdbx_description
1 polymer ?
#
loop_
_entity_poly.entity_id
_entity_poly.type
_entity_poly.pdbx_seq_one_letter_code
_entity_poly.pdbx_strand_id
1 'polypeptide(L)' 'MMLRTITTSFDLWSTEQLLLVYQRYYGKLDAQARRRILETARLNGWDRSWREGVELLAA' A
#
# COMPACT_ATOMS: atom_id res chain seq x y z
N MET A 1 3.70 28.85 -4.10
CA MET A 1 3.94 28.18 -2.80
C MET A 1 3.92 26.68 -3.05
N MET A 2 5.07 26.04 -3.24
CA MET A 2 5.12 24.59 -3.45
C MET A 2 4.90 23.89 -2.09
N LEU A 3 3.82 23.12 -1.97
CA LEU A 3 3.65 22.16 -0.88
C LEU A 3 4.83 21.19 -0.95
N ARG A 4 5.82 21.36 -0.05
CA ARG A 4 6.80 20.31 0.19
C ARG A 4 6.04 19.13 0.76
N THR A 5 5.79 18.12 -0.07
CA THR A 5 5.30 16.83 0.39
C THR A 5 6.31 16.32 1.41
N ILE A 6 5.92 16.28 2.68
CA ILE A 6 6.69 15.60 3.71
C ILE A 6 6.54 14.12 3.36
N THR A 7 7.50 13.57 2.62
CA THR A 7 7.61 12.12 2.43
C THR A 7 8.01 11.52 3.76
N THR A 8 7.02 11.03 4.50
CA THR A 8 7.27 10.12 5.61
C THR A 8 7.73 8.79 5.04
N SER A 9 8.56 8.03 5.77
CA SER A 9 9.04 6.72 5.29
C SER A 9 7.91 5.75 4.93
N PHE A 10 6.70 5.98 5.47
CA PHE A 10 5.49 5.22 5.18
C PHE A 10 4.91 5.47 3.80
N ASP A 11 5.19 6.62 3.17
CA ASP A 11 4.69 6.94 1.82
C ASP A 11 5.31 6.06 0.73
N LEU A 12 6.41 5.38 1.07
CA LEU A 12 7.14 4.46 0.19
C LEU A 12 6.73 3.00 0.40
N TRP A 13 5.90 2.69 1.38
CA TRP A 13 5.59 1.32 1.74
C TRP A 13 4.45 0.76 0.87
N SER A 14 4.54 -0.54 0.57
CA SER A 14 3.43 -1.25 -0.03
C SER A 14 2.26 -1.36 0.95
N THR A 15 1.08 -1.60 0.40
CA THR A 15 -0.12 -1.84 1.23
C THR A 15 0.10 -3.03 2.15
N GLU A 16 0.82 -4.06 1.70
CA GLU A 16 1.16 -5.22 2.53
C GLU A 16 2.04 -4.86 3.73
N GLN A 17 3.05 -4.01 3.53
CA GLN A 17 3.94 -3.57 4.61
C GLN A 17 3.19 -2.73 5.65
N LEU A 18 2.28 -1.86 5.20
CA LEU A 18 1.41 -1.10 6.10
C LEU A 18 0.49 -2.02 6.91
N LEU A 19 -0.05 -3.07 6.31
CA LEU A 19 -0.89 -4.05 7.02
C LEU A 19 -0.11 -4.85 8.05
N LEU A 20 1.17 -5.16 7.82
CA LEU A 20 2.02 -5.81 8.82
C LEU A 20 2.20 -4.93 10.07
N VAL A 21 2.44 -3.63 9.87
CA VAL A 21 2.54 -2.68 10.98
C VAL A 21 1.20 -2.49 11.67
N TYR A 22 0.11 -2.35 10.93
CA TYR A 22 -1.23 -2.30 11.51
C TYR A 22 -1.49 -3.51 12.42
N GLN A 23 -1.19 -4.72 11.96
CA GLN A 23 -1.45 -5.94 12.73
C GLN A 23 -0.63 -6.03 14.02
N ARG A 24 0.56 -5.42 14.05
CA ARG A 24 1.41 -5.36 15.24
C ARG A 24 0.81 -4.47 16.33
N TYR A 25 0.16 -3.37 15.96
CA TYR A 25 -0.35 -2.38 16.92
C TYR A 25 -1.83 -2.53 17.24
N TYR A 26 -2.64 -2.99 16.28
CA TYR A 26 -4.10 -3.01 16.35
C TYR A 26 -4.69 -4.43 16.31
N GLY A 27 -3.85 -5.46 16.20
CA GLY A 27 -4.27 -6.85 16.20
C GLY A 27 -4.47 -7.44 14.81
N LYS A 28 -4.60 -8.78 14.76
CA LYS A 28 -4.66 -9.53 13.50
C LYS A 28 -5.91 -9.16 12.69
N LEU A 29 -5.72 -8.96 11.39
CA LEU A 29 -6.84 -8.89 10.44
C LEU A 29 -7.26 -10.30 10.05
N ASP A 30 -8.56 -10.50 9.87
CA ASP A 30 -9.10 -11.66 9.17
C ASP A 30 -8.51 -11.75 7.76
N ALA A 31 -8.30 -12.98 7.27
CA ALA A 31 -7.71 -13.24 5.96
C ALA A 31 -8.53 -12.63 4.81
N GLN A 32 -9.86 -12.62 4.93
CA GLN A 32 -10.76 -12.04 3.93
C GLN A 32 -10.68 -10.51 3.92
N ALA A 33 -10.64 -9.87 5.09
CA ALA A 33 -10.44 -8.43 5.25
C ALA A 33 -9.08 -8.00 4.70
N ARG A 34 -8.01 -8.73 5.03
CA ARG A 34 -6.67 -8.48 4.47
C ARG A 34 -6.71 -8.54 2.94
N ARG A 35 -7.33 -9.56 2.36
CA ARG A 35 -7.44 -9.72 0.90
C ARG A 35 -8.20 -8.54 0.25
N ARG A 36 -9.36 -8.18 0.80
CA ARG A 36 -10.19 -7.06 0.28
C ARG A 36 -9.44 -5.74 0.30
N ILE A 37 -8.67 -5.46 1.35
CA ILE A 37 -7.88 -4.22 1.45
C ILE A 37 -6.81 -4.19 0.36
N LEU A 38 -6.08 -5.29 0.15
CA LEU A 38 -5.03 -5.37 -0.86
C LEU A 38 -5.58 -5.25 -2.29
N GLU A 39 -6.66 -5.95 -2.61
CA GLU A 39 -7.32 -5.86 -3.91
C GLU A 39 -7.81 -4.44 -4.18
N THR A 40 -8.47 -3.84 -3.20
CA THR A 40 -8.96 -2.45 -3.31
C THR A 40 -7.81 -1.47 -3.52
N ALA A 41 -6.71 -1.62 -2.78
CA ALA A 41 -5.55 -0.77 -2.92
C ALA A 41 -4.89 -0.89 -4.30
N ARG A 42 -4.84 -2.10 -4.87
CA ARG A 42 -4.33 -2.32 -6.23
C ARG A 42 -5.24 -1.73 -7.30
N LEU A 43 -6.55 -1.99 -7.21
CA LEU A 43 -7.55 -1.48 -8.16
C LEU A 43 -7.56 0.05 -8.23
N ASN A 44 -7.32 0.72 -7.10
CA ASN A 44 -7.28 2.18 -7.04
C ASN A 44 -5.87 2.77 -7.23
N GLY A 45 -4.85 1.93 -7.48
CA GLY A 45 -3.47 2.38 -7.63
C GLY A 45 -2.87 3.03 -6.37
N TRP A 46 -3.41 2.68 -5.20
CA TRP A 46 -2.90 3.07 -3.88
C TRP A 46 -1.71 2.20 -3.46
N ASP A 47 -1.62 0.99 -3.99
CA ASP A 47 -0.49 0.10 -3.73
C ASP A 47 0.76 0.55 -4.50
N ARG A 48 1.79 1.04 -3.79
CA ARG A 48 2.98 1.63 -4.42
C ARG A 48 3.82 0.60 -5.17
N SER A 49 3.92 -0.63 -4.67
CA SER A 49 4.57 -1.74 -5.38
C SER A 49 3.84 -2.14 -6.67
N TRP A 50 2.58 -1.75 -6.84
CA TRP A 50 1.81 -2.08 -8.03
C TRP A 50 2.13 -1.13 -9.20
N ARG A 51 2.38 0.16 -8.96
CA ARG A 51 2.72 1.11 -10.05
C ARG A 51 4.01 0.73 -10.77
N GLU A 52 5.04 0.31 -10.04
CA GLU A 52 6.29 -0.17 -10.64
C GLU A 52 6.07 -1.44 -11.48
N GLY A 53 5.19 -2.34 -11.03
CA GLY A 53 4.86 -3.58 -11.75
C GLY A 53 4.03 -3.36 -13.03
N VAL A 54 3.15 -2.36 -13.07
CA VAL A 54 2.33 -2.06 -14.26
C VAL A 54 3.16 -1.40 -15.36
N GLU A 55 4.09 -0.51 -15.02
CA GLU A 55 5.00 0.09 -16.01
C GLU A 55 5.97 -0.95 -16.60
N LEU A 56 6.37 -1.97 -15.82
CA LEU A 56 7.17 -3.10 -16.29
C LEU A 56 6.41 -4.10 -17.18
N LEU A 57 5.07 -4.14 -17.10
CA LEU A 57 4.22 -4.99 -17.95
C LEU A 57 3.73 -4.28 -19.22
N ALA A 58 3.98 -2.98 -19.34
CA ALA A 58 3.61 -2.14 -20.48
C ALA A 58 4.78 -1.85 -21.45
N ALA A 59 5.96 -2.47 -21.21
CA ALA A 59 7.16 -2.40 -22.06
C ALA A 59 7.40 -3.73 -22.78
#